data_AF-A0A2N1QKC8-F1
#
_entry.id   AF-A0A2N1QKC8-F1
#
_cell.length_a   1.000
_cell.length_b   1.000
_cell.length_c   1.000
_cell.angle_alpha   90.00
_cell.angle_beta   90.00
_cell.angle_gamma   90.00
#
_symmetry.space_group_name_H-M   'P 1'
#
loop_
_entity.id
_entity.type
_entity.pdbx_description
1 polymer ?
#
loop_
_entity_poly.entity_id
_entity_poly.type
_entity_poly.pdbx_seq_one_letter_code
_entity_poly.pdbx_strand_id
1 'polypeptide(L)'
;MGFEIEIILWLQSFRSDFLDSLFEFITMFGEELVIIAILGYLYWSYDKKTAEKIGITVFISLVLNAFIKTLVMRERPYVVDSRVAAIRQQTAGGYSFPSGHTQGAASIFSSVAIWFKKRWLTVVSIVIIVAVAISRMYLGVHFLSDVIIGGLLGVGISWAGYKYFSKHEITNKVYQYVLYGALALGLIFYIITLFTIQANATMSNAENLYDKLESTLVMLGTICGFIVGVGFEKKHVNFEQHKVLWKNIIRFVLGVAIVMVVRIGLKAIFGLFIDPEHLEEGQLFLASLALLFDTLRYFTMVFIGIGLYPKVFKYINL
;
A
#
# COMPACT_ATOMS: atom_id res chain seq x y z
N MET A 1 -10.73 15.69 -20.38
CA MET A 1 -11.41 14.49 -19.84
C MET A 1 -11.98 13.61 -20.95
N GLY A 2 -12.71 14.14 -21.94
CA GLY A 2 -13.33 13.32 -23.01
C GLY A 2 -12.38 12.31 -23.69
N PHE A 3 -11.19 12.73 -24.13
CA PHE A 3 -10.20 11.82 -24.73
C PHE A 3 -9.80 10.64 -23.83
N GLU A 4 -9.62 10.87 -22.53
CA GLU A 4 -9.23 9.81 -21.59
C GLU A 4 -10.39 8.82 -21.34
N ILE A 5 -11.63 9.31 -21.38
CA ILE A 5 -12.82 8.45 -21.33
C ILE A 5 -12.90 7.57 -22.57
N GLU A 6 -12.68 8.12 -23.76
CA GLU A 6 -12.71 7.34 -25.00
C GLU A 6 -11.63 6.25 -25.02
N ILE A 7 -10.46 6.48 -24.41
CA ILE A 7 -9.45 5.41 -24.20
C ILE A 7 -9.99 4.29 -23.30
N ILE A 8 -10.65 4.64 -22.20
CA ILE A 8 -11.22 3.65 -21.27
C ILE A 8 -12.33 2.85 -21.99
N LEU A 9 -13.22 3.52 -22.72
CA LEU A 9 -14.28 2.86 -23.48
C LEU A 9 -13.71 1.96 -24.58
N TRP A 10 -12.65 2.39 -25.25
CA TRP A 10 -11.93 1.55 -26.22
C TRP A 10 -11.33 0.30 -25.56
N LEU A 11 -10.68 0.43 -24.40
CA LEU A 11 -10.21 -0.73 -23.63
C LEU A 11 -11.37 -1.65 -23.23
N GLN A 12 -12.49 -1.07 -22.79
CA GLN A 12 -13.68 -1.82 -22.38
C GLN A 12 -14.44 -2.45 -23.55
N SER A 13 -14.18 -2.04 -24.79
CA SER A 13 -14.76 -2.68 -25.98
C SER A 13 -14.26 -4.12 -26.19
N PHE A 14 -13.13 -4.48 -25.59
CA PHE A 14 -12.57 -5.83 -25.63
C PHE A 14 -13.06 -6.72 -24.48
N ARG A 15 -14.02 -6.28 -23.67
CA ARG A 15 -14.42 -7.03 -22.46
C ARG A 15 -14.90 -8.44 -22.74
N SER A 16 -14.50 -9.34 -21.85
CA SER A 16 -14.92 -10.73 -21.77
C SER A 16 -14.60 -11.25 -20.37
N ASP A 17 -15.28 -12.29 -19.91
CA ASP A 17 -15.06 -12.87 -18.57
C ASP A 17 -13.59 -13.24 -18.33
N PHE A 18 -12.91 -13.73 -19.38
CA PHE A 18 -11.49 -14.05 -19.33
C PHE A 18 -10.62 -12.80 -19.15
N LEU A 19 -10.84 -11.75 -19.93
CA LEU A 19 -10.02 -10.53 -19.84
C LEU A 19 -10.31 -9.74 -18.56
N ASP A 20 -11.56 -9.71 -18.11
CA ASP A 20 -11.93 -9.14 -16.81
C ASP A 20 -11.13 -9.84 -15.70
N SER A 21 -11.17 -11.18 -15.63
CA SER A 21 -10.40 -11.97 -14.67
C SER A 21 -8.88 -11.75 -14.78
N LEU A 22 -8.36 -11.65 -16.01
CA LEU A 22 -6.94 -11.41 -16.27
C LEU A 22 -6.51 -10.03 -15.74
N PHE A 23 -7.27 -8.98 -16.01
CA PHE A 23 -6.93 -7.64 -15.56
C PHE A 23 -7.15 -7.45 -14.06
N GLU A 24 -8.11 -8.16 -13.46
CA GLU A 24 -8.23 -8.26 -12.00
C GLU A 24 -6.99 -8.91 -11.38
N PHE A 25 -6.49 -10.01 -11.95
CA PHE A 25 -5.24 -10.64 -11.51
C PHE A 25 -4.03 -9.72 -11.70
N ILE A 26 -3.89 -9.09 -12.86
CA ILE A 26 -2.77 -8.17 -13.14
C ILE A 26 -2.76 -7.01 -12.16
N THR A 27 -3.92 -6.42 -11.83
CA THR A 27 -3.94 -5.29 -10.90
C THR A 27 -3.51 -5.69 -9.49
N MET A 28 -3.56 -6.97 -9.09
CA MET A 28 -3.10 -7.43 -7.78
C MET A 28 -1.61 -7.14 -7.54
N PHE A 29 -0.80 -7.04 -8.59
CA PHE A 29 0.61 -6.66 -8.47
C PHE A 29 0.82 -5.23 -7.96
N GLY A 30 -0.21 -4.38 -8.01
CA GLY A 30 -0.22 -3.05 -7.41
C GLY A 30 -0.83 -3.00 -6.00
N GLU A 31 -1.28 -4.13 -5.44
CA GLU A 31 -1.94 -4.19 -4.14
C GLU A 31 -0.94 -4.30 -2.98
N GLU A 32 -1.41 -3.89 -1.80
CA GLU A 32 -0.62 -3.89 -0.56
C GLU A 32 -0.04 -5.27 -0.21
N LEU A 33 -0.78 -6.36 -0.45
CA LEU A 33 -0.35 -7.71 -0.07
C LEU A 33 0.85 -8.18 -0.89
N VAL A 34 0.88 -7.87 -2.19
CA VAL A 34 2.03 -8.20 -3.04
C VAL A 34 3.24 -7.35 -2.63
N ILE A 35 3.03 -6.06 -2.33
CA ILE A 35 4.10 -5.19 -1.84
C ILE A 35 4.67 -5.72 -0.51
N ILE A 36 3.82 -6.08 0.45
CA ILE A 36 4.20 -6.66 1.74
C ILE A 36 4.94 -7.98 1.54
N ALA A 37 4.48 -8.85 0.65
CA ALA A 37 5.13 -10.12 0.35
C ALA A 37 6.54 -9.91 -0.22
N ILE A 38 6.72 -9.00 -1.18
CA ILE A 38 8.04 -8.68 -1.74
C ILE A 38 8.95 -8.10 -0.65
N LEU A 39 8.48 -7.13 0.13
CA LEU A 39 9.26 -6.55 1.24
C LEU A 39 9.62 -7.60 2.30
N GLY A 40 8.69 -8.48 2.66
CA GLY A 40 8.91 -9.58 3.60
C GLY A 40 9.96 -10.56 3.10
N TYR A 41 9.90 -10.96 1.83
CA TYR A 41 10.94 -11.77 1.19
C TYR A 41 12.31 -11.08 1.28
N LEU A 42 12.38 -9.81 0.86
CA LEU A 42 13.63 -9.06 0.91
C LEU A 42 14.20 -8.96 2.33
N TYR A 43 13.33 -8.74 3.32
CA TYR A 43 13.72 -8.54 4.71
C TYR A 43 14.16 -9.83 5.41
N TRP A 44 13.36 -10.90 5.30
CA TRP A 44 13.63 -12.16 6.01
C TRP A 44 14.67 -13.04 5.32
N SER A 45 14.78 -12.94 3.98
CA SER A 45 15.38 -13.97 3.14
C SER A 45 16.49 -13.48 2.21
N TYR A 46 16.70 -12.17 2.07
CA TYR A 46 17.71 -11.64 1.15
C TYR A 46 18.71 -10.69 1.82
N ASP A 47 18.32 -9.45 2.08
CA ASP A 47 19.17 -8.45 2.74
C ASP A 47 18.31 -7.44 3.48
N LYS A 48 18.32 -7.51 4.82
CA LYS A 48 17.42 -6.71 5.65
C LYS A 48 17.71 -5.22 5.52
N LYS A 49 18.96 -4.83 5.29
CA LYS A 49 19.34 -3.41 5.14
C LYS A 49 18.79 -2.82 3.84
N THR A 50 18.93 -3.52 2.73
CA THR A 50 18.34 -3.12 1.44
C THR A 50 16.82 -3.14 1.54
N ALA A 51 16.23 -4.14 2.20
CA ALA A 51 14.79 -4.21 2.43
C ALA A 51 14.27 -3.01 3.25
N GLU A 52 14.99 -2.58 4.29
CA GLU A 52 14.67 -1.37 5.05
C GLU A 52 14.70 -0.11 4.17
N LYS A 53 15.73 0.03 3.33
CA LYS A 53 15.89 1.16 2.40
C LYS A 53 14.76 1.20 1.36
N ILE A 54 14.40 0.05 0.79
CA ILE A 54 13.28 -0.08 -0.15
C ILE A 54 11.95 0.19 0.58
N GLY A 55 11.74 -0.38 1.76
CA GLY A 55 10.52 -0.18 2.56
C GLY A 55 10.26 1.29 2.87
N ILE A 56 11.26 2.02 3.37
CA ILE A 56 11.15 3.47 3.60
C ILE A 56 10.80 4.23 2.31
N THR A 57 11.44 3.87 1.20
CA THR A 57 11.21 4.50 -0.10
C THR A 57 9.77 4.29 -0.59
N VAL A 58 9.24 3.06 -0.44
CA VAL A 58 7.85 2.73 -0.76
C VAL A 58 6.88 3.49 0.15
N PHE A 59 7.14 3.55 1.46
CA PHE A 59 6.29 4.32 2.39
C PHE A 59 6.24 5.80 2.04
N ILE A 60 7.38 6.43 1.72
CA ILE A 60 7.42 7.83 1.26
C ILE A 60 6.56 7.99 0.00
N SER A 61 6.63 7.04 -0.94
CA SER A 61 5.81 7.06 -2.16
C SER A 61 4.32 6.99 -1.86
N LEU A 62 3.89 6.03 -1.03
CA LEU A 62 2.47 5.86 -0.68
C LEU A 62 1.92 7.05 0.11
N VAL A 63 2.71 7.61 1.03
CA VAL A 63 2.34 8.82 1.77
C VAL A 63 2.16 10.01 0.81
N LEU A 64 3.05 10.18 -0.15
CA LEU A 64 2.91 11.22 -1.16
C LEU A 64 1.68 10.99 -2.07
N ASN A 65 1.38 9.74 -2.41
CA ASN A 65 0.17 9.40 -3.17
C ASN A 65 -1.09 9.83 -2.42
N ALA A 66 -1.21 9.45 -1.15
CA ALA A 66 -2.35 9.82 -0.29
C ALA A 66 -2.49 11.34 -0.17
N PHE A 67 -1.36 12.04 0.02
CA PHE A 67 -1.36 13.50 0.10
C PHE A 67 -1.83 14.15 -1.21
N ILE A 68 -1.30 13.75 -2.37
CA ILE A 68 -1.71 14.33 -3.67
C ILE A 68 -3.19 14.05 -3.95
N LYS A 69 -3.70 12.85 -3.60
CA LYS A 69 -5.14 12.53 -3.72
C LYS A 69 -6.02 13.55 -3.04
N THR A 70 -5.56 14.10 -1.92
CA THR A 70 -6.34 15.05 -1.12
C THR A 70 -6.26 16.47 -1.59
N LEU A 71 -5.19 16.81 -2.28
CA LEU A 71 -5.07 18.13 -2.89
C LEU A 71 -5.86 18.19 -4.19
N VAL A 72 -5.84 17.12 -4.98
CA VAL A 72 -6.43 17.13 -6.32
C VAL A 72 -7.92 16.74 -6.30
N MET A 73 -8.32 15.85 -5.38
CA MET A 73 -9.71 15.41 -5.19
C MET A 73 -10.44 15.02 -6.50
N ARG A 74 -9.71 14.47 -7.48
CA ARG A 74 -10.28 14.13 -8.79
C ARG A 74 -11.30 13.00 -8.67
N GLU A 75 -12.50 13.21 -9.18
CA GLU A 75 -13.50 12.15 -9.32
C GLU A 75 -13.04 11.02 -10.25
N ARG A 76 -13.60 9.83 -10.08
CA ARG A 76 -13.25 8.63 -10.85
C ARG A 76 -13.95 8.62 -12.22
N PRO A 77 -13.43 7.91 -13.24
CA PRO A 77 -14.06 7.83 -14.55
C PRO A 77 -15.53 7.39 -14.53
N TYR A 78 -15.86 6.34 -13.76
CA TYR A 78 -17.23 5.82 -13.63
C TYR A 78 -18.20 6.75 -12.89
N VAL A 79 -17.70 7.76 -12.18
CA VAL A 79 -18.54 8.78 -11.51
C VAL A 79 -18.91 9.86 -12.51
N VAL A 80 -17.97 10.25 -13.37
CA VAL A 80 -18.17 11.37 -14.32
C VAL A 80 -18.83 10.96 -15.63
N ASP A 81 -18.76 9.68 -16.01
CA ASP A 81 -19.37 9.15 -17.24
C ASP A 81 -19.97 7.76 -17.00
N SER A 82 -21.29 7.67 -17.11
CA SER A 82 -22.06 6.45 -16.85
C SER A 82 -21.83 5.33 -17.87
N ARG A 83 -21.17 5.63 -19.01
CA ARG A 83 -20.77 4.61 -20.00
C ARG A 83 -19.62 3.74 -19.50
N VAL A 84 -18.83 4.22 -18.54
CA VAL A 84 -17.67 3.49 -18.01
C VAL A 84 -18.11 2.47 -16.98
N ALA A 85 -17.81 1.19 -17.22
CA ALA A 85 -18.08 0.12 -16.26
C ALA A 85 -17.05 0.12 -15.11
N ALA A 86 -17.51 0.05 -13.86
CA ALA A 86 -16.66 -0.07 -12.67
C ALA A 86 -16.53 -1.53 -12.22
N ILE A 87 -15.58 -2.27 -12.82
CA ILE A 87 -15.49 -3.73 -12.67
C ILE A 87 -14.98 -4.14 -11.27
N ARG A 88 -14.20 -3.28 -10.60
CA ARG A 88 -13.59 -3.59 -9.30
C ARG A 88 -13.63 -2.43 -8.31
N GLN A 89 -14.80 -1.80 -8.17
CA GLN A 89 -15.00 -0.60 -7.34
C GLN A 89 -14.59 -0.78 -5.87
N GLN A 90 -14.78 -1.97 -5.30
CA GLN A 90 -14.45 -2.28 -3.89
C GLN A 90 -12.97 -2.06 -3.55
N THR A 91 -12.08 -2.14 -4.54
CA THR A 91 -10.63 -1.89 -4.36
C THR A 91 -10.20 -0.47 -4.77
N ALA A 92 -11.17 0.38 -5.09
CA ALA A 92 -10.97 1.70 -5.68
C ALA A 92 -11.61 2.82 -4.86
N GLY A 93 -11.63 2.70 -3.53
CA GLY A 93 -12.08 3.76 -2.62
C GLY A 93 -11.38 5.11 -2.85
N GLY A 94 -12.09 6.20 -2.56
CA GLY A 94 -11.58 7.57 -2.63
C GLY A 94 -11.27 8.13 -4.03
N TYR A 95 -10.48 9.20 -4.07
CA TYR A 95 -10.19 9.99 -5.29
C TYR A 95 -9.33 9.26 -6.32
N SER A 96 -9.44 9.65 -7.59
CA SER A 96 -8.76 9.00 -8.72
C SER A 96 -7.27 9.34 -8.81
N PHE A 97 -6.89 10.62 -8.72
CA PHE A 97 -5.53 11.05 -9.06
C PHE A 97 -4.60 11.14 -7.84
N PRO A 98 -3.34 10.66 -7.90
CA PRO A 98 -2.79 9.74 -8.91
C PRO A 98 -3.16 8.29 -8.58
N SER A 99 -2.94 7.36 -9.51
CA SER A 99 -3.29 5.96 -9.28
C SER A 99 -2.41 5.31 -8.21
N GLY A 100 -3.04 4.84 -7.12
CA GLY A 100 -2.36 4.21 -5.99
C GLY A 100 -1.76 2.84 -6.35
N HIS A 101 -2.47 2.01 -7.12
CA HIS A 101 -1.97 0.70 -7.54
C HIS A 101 -0.79 0.85 -8.52
N THR A 102 -0.90 1.76 -9.49
CA THR A 102 0.21 2.01 -10.43
C THR A 102 1.42 2.59 -9.72
N GLN A 103 1.23 3.53 -8.78
CA GLN A 103 2.32 4.10 -8.00
C GLN A 103 2.94 3.09 -7.03
N GLY A 104 2.13 2.24 -6.39
CA GLY A 104 2.56 1.14 -5.53
C GLY A 104 3.43 0.15 -6.29
N ALA A 105 2.94 -0.37 -7.41
CA ALA A 105 3.71 -1.23 -8.32
C ALA A 105 5.00 -0.53 -8.79
N ALA A 106 4.89 0.71 -9.28
CA ALA A 106 6.04 1.47 -9.73
C ALA A 106 7.09 1.64 -8.64
N SER A 107 6.70 1.94 -7.41
CA SER A 107 7.65 2.11 -6.30
C SER A 107 8.38 0.81 -5.98
N ILE A 108 7.67 -0.31 -5.74
CA ILE A 108 8.30 -1.57 -5.33
C ILE A 108 9.12 -2.21 -6.46
N PHE A 109 8.57 -2.32 -7.67
CA PHE A 109 9.21 -3.04 -8.77
C PHE A 109 10.41 -2.27 -9.32
N SER A 110 10.33 -0.93 -9.41
CA SER A 110 11.48 -0.14 -9.82
C SER A 110 12.56 -0.10 -8.73
N SER A 111 12.21 -0.06 -7.45
CA SER A 111 13.19 -0.20 -6.36
C SER A 111 13.96 -1.52 -6.46
N VAL A 112 13.26 -2.64 -6.65
CA VAL A 112 13.90 -3.95 -6.86
C VAL A 112 14.80 -3.94 -8.09
N ALA A 113 14.34 -3.41 -9.22
CA ALA A 113 15.17 -3.34 -10.43
C ALA A 113 16.46 -2.50 -10.21
N ILE A 114 16.34 -1.34 -9.58
CA ILE A 114 17.44 -0.38 -9.39
C ILE A 114 18.48 -0.89 -8.39
N TRP A 115 18.05 -1.45 -7.26
CA TRP A 115 18.95 -1.95 -6.22
C TRP A 115 19.74 -3.19 -6.66
N PHE A 116 19.10 -4.08 -7.41
CA PHE A 116 19.69 -5.37 -7.78
C PHE A 116 20.42 -5.35 -9.12
N LYS A 117 20.14 -4.35 -9.98
CA LYS A 117 20.84 -4.09 -11.25
C LYS A 117 20.89 -5.30 -12.19
N LYS A 118 19.88 -6.16 -12.17
CA LYS A 118 19.75 -7.27 -13.13
C LYS A 118 18.85 -6.85 -14.28
N ARG A 119 19.34 -6.97 -15.52
CA ARG A 119 18.59 -6.58 -16.74
C ARG A 119 17.20 -7.22 -16.80
N TRP A 120 17.10 -8.51 -16.47
CA TRP A 120 15.82 -9.22 -16.47
C TRP A 120 14.84 -8.67 -15.42
N LEU A 121 15.31 -8.26 -14.24
CA LEU A 121 14.47 -7.60 -13.23
C LEU A 121 13.96 -6.25 -13.76
N THR A 122 14.80 -5.47 -14.44
CA THR A 122 14.37 -4.20 -15.05
C THR A 122 13.26 -4.43 -16.07
N VAL A 123 13.41 -5.40 -16.97
CA VAL A 123 12.38 -5.72 -17.98
C VAL A 123 11.09 -6.18 -17.32
N VAL A 124 11.16 -7.14 -16.39
CA VAL A 124 9.98 -7.66 -15.67
C VAL A 124 9.28 -6.53 -14.91
N SER A 125 10.03 -5.68 -14.21
CA SER A 125 9.46 -4.54 -13.49
C SER A 125 8.73 -3.57 -14.41
N ILE A 126 9.31 -3.21 -15.57
CA ILE A 126 8.65 -2.33 -16.54
C ILE A 126 7.35 -2.97 -17.05
N VAL A 127 7.39 -4.26 -17.42
CA VAL A 127 6.22 -4.99 -17.90
C VAL A 127 5.11 -4.99 -16.86
N ILE A 128 5.41 -5.30 -15.59
CA ILE A 128 4.42 -5.32 -14.52
C ILE A 128 3.83 -3.93 -14.29
N ILE A 129 4.65 -2.87 -14.24
CA ILE A 129 4.18 -1.50 -14.01
C ILE A 129 3.21 -1.06 -15.11
N VAL A 130 3.58 -1.31 -16.37
CA VAL A 130 2.74 -0.98 -17.53
C VAL A 130 1.46 -1.81 -17.54
N ALA A 131 1.55 -3.12 -17.26
CA ALA A 131 0.39 -4.00 -17.18
C ALA A 131 -0.59 -3.56 -16.08
N VAL A 132 -0.09 -3.20 -14.89
CA VAL A 132 -0.90 -2.63 -13.81
C VAL A 132 -1.54 -1.32 -14.27
N ALA A 133 -0.81 -0.39 -14.87
CA ALA A 133 -1.38 0.86 -15.39
C ALA A 133 -2.54 0.62 -16.37
N ILE A 134 -2.37 -0.29 -17.33
CA ILE A 134 -3.41 -0.66 -18.30
C ILE A 134 -4.61 -1.29 -17.59
N SER A 135 -4.37 -2.21 -16.65
CA SER A 135 -5.45 -2.86 -15.89
C SER A 135 -6.33 -1.84 -15.15
N ARG A 136 -5.75 -0.76 -14.60
CA ARG A 136 -6.50 0.27 -13.88
C ARG A 136 -7.43 1.08 -14.80
N MET A 137 -7.02 1.31 -16.04
CA MET A 137 -7.87 1.97 -17.03
C MET A 137 -8.95 1.00 -17.55
N TYR A 138 -8.57 -0.25 -17.85
CA TYR A 138 -9.50 -1.28 -18.29
C TYR A 138 -10.63 -1.52 -17.30
N LEU A 139 -10.30 -1.62 -16.00
CA LEU A 139 -11.26 -1.79 -14.90
C LEU A 139 -12.11 -0.54 -14.64
N GLY A 140 -11.90 0.56 -15.39
CA GLY A 140 -12.73 1.77 -15.37
C GLY A 140 -12.50 2.68 -14.16
N VAL A 141 -11.43 2.46 -13.39
CA VAL A 141 -11.23 3.11 -12.08
C VAL A 141 -10.20 4.25 -12.10
N HIS A 142 -9.47 4.44 -13.20
CA HIS A 142 -8.49 5.52 -13.36
C HIS A 142 -8.39 6.03 -14.79
N PHE A 143 -8.08 7.31 -14.92
CA PHE A 143 -7.73 7.94 -16.19
C PHE A 143 -6.26 7.67 -16.57
N LEU A 144 -5.94 7.90 -17.85
CA LEU A 144 -4.58 7.77 -18.38
C LEU A 144 -3.57 8.64 -17.62
N SER A 145 -3.91 9.89 -17.35
CA SER A 145 -3.06 10.81 -16.59
C SER A 145 -2.84 10.35 -15.14
N ASP A 146 -3.82 9.70 -14.51
CA ASP A 146 -3.68 9.17 -13.15
C ASP A 146 -2.62 8.06 -13.09
N VAL A 147 -2.62 7.16 -14.08
CA VAL A 147 -1.68 6.03 -14.13
C VAL A 147 -0.30 6.45 -14.60
N ILE A 148 -0.20 7.41 -15.54
CA ILE A 148 1.09 7.97 -15.98
C ILE A 148 1.78 8.68 -14.80
N ILE A 149 1.08 9.60 -14.13
CA ILE A 149 1.68 10.34 -13.01
C ILE A 149 1.97 9.40 -11.84
N GLY A 150 1.07 8.45 -11.53
CA GLY A 150 1.34 7.43 -10.51
C GLY A 150 2.61 6.63 -10.81
N GLY A 151 2.79 6.18 -12.05
CA GLY A 151 3.99 5.46 -12.50
C GLY A 151 5.26 6.31 -12.39
N LEU A 152 5.22 7.56 -12.88
CA LEU A 152 6.36 8.49 -12.81
C LEU A 152 6.75 8.83 -11.38
N LEU A 153 5.78 9.07 -10.49
CA LEU A 153 6.04 9.30 -9.07
C LEU A 153 6.69 8.09 -8.41
N GLY A 154 6.16 6.89 -8.65
CA GLY A 154 6.73 5.65 -8.11
C GLY A 154 8.18 5.43 -8.55
N VAL A 155 8.46 5.50 -9.85
CA VAL A 155 9.83 5.33 -10.39
C VAL A 155 10.76 6.44 -9.92
N GLY A 156 10.31 7.70 -9.95
CA GLY A 156 11.11 8.86 -9.54
C GLY A 156 11.52 8.81 -8.08
N ILE A 157 10.60 8.45 -7.19
CA ILE A 157 10.85 8.29 -5.75
C ILE A 157 11.80 7.12 -5.50
N SER A 158 11.62 6.00 -6.22
CA SER A 158 12.52 4.85 -6.11
C SER A 158 13.95 5.18 -6.57
N TRP A 159 14.11 5.95 -7.64
CA TRP A 159 15.41 6.44 -8.08
C TRP A 159 16.04 7.41 -7.08
N ALA A 160 15.27 8.37 -6.56
CA ALA A 160 15.76 9.32 -5.55
C ALA A 160 16.17 8.60 -4.25
N GLY A 161 15.35 7.65 -3.78
CA GLY A 161 15.63 6.80 -2.63
C GLY A 161 16.90 5.99 -2.81
N TYR A 162 17.08 5.33 -3.97
CA TYR A 162 18.34 4.64 -4.28
C TYR A 162 19.54 5.59 -4.29
N LYS A 163 19.45 6.76 -4.94
CA LYS A 163 20.56 7.73 -5.01
C LYS A 163 20.98 8.23 -3.63
N TYR A 164 20.02 8.40 -2.72
CA TYR A 164 20.29 8.81 -1.34
C TYR A 164 20.85 7.65 -0.50
N PHE A 165 20.14 6.52 -0.43
CA PHE A 165 20.46 5.40 0.45
C PHE A 165 21.58 4.47 -0.05
N SER A 166 22.00 4.60 -1.31
CA SER A 166 23.23 3.95 -1.81
C SER A 166 24.50 4.59 -1.23
N LYS A 167 24.40 5.84 -0.76
CA LYS A 167 25.51 6.59 -0.16
C LYS A 167 25.38 6.78 1.35
N HIS A 168 24.19 6.54 1.92
CA HIS A 168 23.90 6.79 3.32
C HIS A 168 23.25 5.56 3.98
N GLU A 169 23.75 5.19 5.15
CA GLU A 169 23.07 4.22 6.01
C GLU A 169 21.85 4.88 6.67
N ILE A 170 20.83 4.07 6.98
CA ILE A 170 19.64 4.57 7.64
C ILE A 170 19.96 4.83 9.11
N THR A 171 19.91 6.09 9.51
CA THR A 171 20.09 6.50 10.92
C THR A 171 18.74 6.51 11.65
N ASN A 172 18.78 6.50 12.99
CA ASN A 172 17.55 6.65 13.81
C ASN A 172 16.78 7.94 13.49
N LYS A 173 17.48 9.01 13.07
CA LYS A 173 16.84 10.26 12.65
C LYS A 173 15.98 10.09 11.40
N VAL A 174 16.41 9.27 10.43
CA VAL A 174 15.63 9.00 9.22
C VAL A 174 14.31 8.31 9.58
N TYR A 175 14.35 7.31 10.45
CA TYR A 175 13.13 6.67 10.96
C TYR A 175 12.19 7.68 11.63
N GLN A 176 12.72 8.56 12.48
CA GLN A 176 11.93 9.61 13.13
C GLN A 176 11.32 10.59 12.13
N TYR A 177 12.07 11.05 11.12
CA TYR A 177 11.55 11.97 10.11
C TYR A 177 10.46 11.33 9.26
N VAL A 178 10.60 10.06 8.89
CA VAL A 178 9.54 9.32 8.17
C VAL A 178 8.30 9.19 9.05
N LEU A 179 8.46 8.86 10.34
CA LEU A 179 7.35 8.78 11.28
C LEU A 179 6.63 10.12 11.44
N TYR A 180 7.37 11.19 11.73
CA TYR A 180 6.79 12.52 11.93
C TYR A 180 6.14 13.06 10.66
N GLY A 181 6.76 12.82 9.50
CA GLY A 181 6.17 13.17 8.20
C GLY A 181 4.87 12.43 7.94
N ALA A 182 4.84 11.12 8.19
CA ALA A 182 3.63 10.32 8.05
C ALA A 182 2.53 10.80 9.01
N LEU A 183 2.83 10.97 10.29
CA LEU A 183 1.88 11.45 11.30
C LEU A 183 1.35 12.86 10.98
N ALA A 184 2.22 13.78 10.56
CA ALA A 184 1.82 15.13 10.19
C ALA A 184 0.89 15.13 8.97
N LEU A 185 1.22 14.36 7.93
CA LEU A 185 0.39 14.26 6.72
C LEU A 185 -0.92 13.52 6.99
N GLY A 186 -0.89 12.50 7.83
CA GLY A 186 -2.08 11.80 8.31
C GLY A 186 -3.02 12.72 9.12
N LEU A 187 -2.46 13.57 9.97
CA LEU A 187 -3.22 14.58 10.70
C LEU A 187 -3.82 15.64 9.77
N ILE A 188 -3.03 16.14 8.81
CA ILE A 188 -3.53 17.09 7.79
C ILE A 188 -4.68 16.45 7.01
N PHE A 189 -4.51 15.19 6.58
CA PHE A 189 -5.54 14.44 5.88
C PHE A 189 -6.82 14.28 6.71
N TYR A 190 -6.66 13.93 7.99
CA TYR A 190 -7.75 13.80 8.93
C TYR A 190 -8.53 15.11 9.06
N ILE A 191 -7.82 16.23 9.28
CA ILE A 191 -8.41 17.56 9.39
C ILE A 191 -9.16 17.95 8.11
N ILE A 192 -8.54 17.76 6.93
CA ILE A 192 -9.19 18.04 5.64
C ILE A 192 -10.48 17.21 5.51
N THR A 193 -10.42 15.93 5.85
CA THR A 193 -11.58 15.03 5.77
C THR A 193 -12.71 15.51 6.67
N LEU A 194 -12.41 15.93 7.91
CA LEU A 194 -13.41 16.51 8.81
C LEU A 194 -14.05 17.79 8.25
N PHE A 195 -13.24 18.71 7.70
CA PHE A 195 -13.77 19.92 7.04
C PHE A 195 -14.66 19.59 5.84
N THR A 196 -14.27 18.59 5.04
CA THR A 196 -15.03 18.19 3.84
C THR A 196 -16.35 17.52 4.22
N ILE A 197 -16.37 16.75 5.32
CA ILE A 197 -17.58 16.15 5.88
C ILE A 197 -18.51 17.25 6.42
N GLN A 198 -17.97 18.21 7.17
CA GLN A 198 -18.77 19.26 7.80
C GLN A 198 -19.36 20.25 6.78
N ALA A 199 -18.65 20.55 5.68
CA ALA A 199 -19.11 21.47 4.64
C ALA A 199 -20.31 20.94 3.85
N ASN A 200 -20.51 19.62 3.81
CA ASN A 200 -21.61 18.98 3.10
C ASN A 200 -22.60 18.41 4.14
N ALA A 201 -23.68 19.13 4.44
CA ALA A 201 -24.67 18.76 5.46
C ALA A 201 -25.35 17.38 5.24
N THR A 202 -25.21 16.79 4.05
CA THR A 202 -25.64 15.44 3.66
C THR A 202 -24.55 14.36 3.81
N MET A 203 -23.34 14.70 4.31
CA MET A 203 -22.17 13.82 4.42
C MET A 203 -21.84 13.39 5.86
N SER A 204 -22.69 13.66 6.85
CA SER A 204 -22.46 13.35 8.27
C SER A 204 -22.64 11.86 8.64
N ASN A 205 -22.33 10.94 7.73
CA ASN A 205 -22.58 9.51 7.93
C ASN A 205 -21.28 8.81 8.36
N ALA A 206 -21.40 7.93 9.35
CA ALA A 206 -20.29 7.19 9.94
C ALA A 206 -19.51 6.37 8.90
N GLU A 207 -20.21 5.77 7.94
CA GLU A 207 -19.66 5.05 6.78
C GLU A 207 -18.72 5.94 5.93
N ASN A 208 -19.15 7.15 5.57
CA ASN A 208 -18.33 8.08 4.80
C ASN A 208 -17.03 8.50 5.51
N LEU A 209 -17.06 8.61 6.83
CA LEU A 209 -15.85 8.88 7.62
C LEU A 209 -14.89 7.69 7.55
N TYR A 210 -15.40 6.48 7.75
CA TYR A 210 -14.63 5.25 7.68
C TYR A 210 -13.98 5.10 6.28
N ASP A 211 -14.77 5.12 5.21
CA ASP A 211 -14.31 4.93 3.83
C ASP A 211 -13.23 5.92 3.40
N LYS A 212 -13.35 7.18 3.83
CA LYS A 212 -12.35 8.21 3.49
C LYS A 212 -11.07 8.05 4.30
N LEU A 213 -11.16 7.67 5.58
CA LEU A 213 -10.01 7.65 6.48
C LEU A 213 -9.26 6.33 6.55
N GLU A 214 -9.92 5.20 6.27
CA GLU A 214 -9.39 3.85 6.45
C GLU A 214 -8.01 3.70 5.83
N SER A 215 -7.88 4.00 4.53
CA SER A 215 -6.61 3.84 3.80
C SER A 215 -5.45 4.63 4.42
N THR A 216 -5.69 5.85 4.89
CA THR A 216 -4.63 6.68 5.48
C THR A 216 -4.25 6.18 6.86
N LEU A 217 -5.22 5.82 7.68
CA LEU A 217 -4.98 5.33 9.04
C LEU A 217 -4.34 3.93 9.05
N VAL A 218 -4.75 3.03 8.14
CA VAL A 218 -4.09 1.75 7.87
C VAL A 218 -2.63 1.94 7.46
N MET A 219 -2.35 2.91 6.58
CA MET A 219 -0.99 3.26 6.18
C MET A 219 -0.16 3.78 7.36
N LEU A 220 -0.72 4.64 8.22
CA LEU A 220 -0.05 5.09 9.45
C LEU A 220 0.27 3.92 10.39
N GLY A 221 -0.69 3.03 10.62
CA GLY A 221 -0.50 1.80 11.40
C GLY A 221 0.67 0.97 10.86
N THR A 222 0.69 0.77 9.53
CA THR A 222 1.75 0.03 8.83
C THR A 222 3.13 0.69 9.00
N ILE A 223 3.24 2.01 8.82
CA ILE A 223 4.50 2.76 8.99
C ILE A 223 4.99 2.73 10.44
N CYS A 224 4.09 2.98 11.41
CA CYS A 224 4.40 2.89 12.83
C CYS A 224 4.88 1.48 13.21
N GLY A 225 4.17 0.45 12.73
CA GLY A 225 4.52 -0.95 12.97
C GLY A 225 5.88 -1.31 12.39
N PHE A 226 6.20 -0.80 11.19
CA PHE A 226 7.51 -0.98 10.57
C PHE A 226 8.63 -0.31 11.38
N ILE A 227 8.46 0.95 11.76
CA ILE A 227 9.50 1.72 12.46
C ILE A 227 9.76 1.15 13.85
N VAL A 228 8.70 0.88 14.62
CA VAL A 228 8.81 0.24 15.94
C VAL A 228 9.35 -1.18 15.80
N GLY A 229 8.91 -1.92 14.77
CA GLY A 229 9.37 -3.27 14.47
C GLY A 229 10.88 -3.32 14.18
N VAL A 230 11.39 -2.44 13.31
CA VAL A 230 12.83 -2.34 13.01
C VAL A 230 13.62 -1.94 14.27
N GLY A 231 13.12 -0.97 15.05
CA GLY A 231 13.77 -0.56 16.30
C GLY A 231 13.84 -1.73 17.31
N PHE A 232 12.77 -2.50 17.42
CA PHE A 232 12.71 -3.68 18.27
C PHE A 232 13.63 -4.79 17.76
N GLU A 233 13.64 -5.06 16.45
CA GLU A 233 14.52 -6.04 15.82
C GLU A 233 15.97 -5.70 16.11
N LYS A 234 16.42 -4.48 15.82
CA LYS A 234 17.81 -4.05 16.04
C LYS A 234 18.24 -4.15 17.50
N LYS A 235 17.35 -3.83 18.43
CA LYS A 235 17.67 -3.80 19.87
C LYS A 235 17.61 -5.17 20.54
N HIS A 236 16.66 -6.02 20.19
CA HIS A 236 16.36 -7.25 20.94
C HIS A 236 16.55 -8.54 20.14
N VAL A 237 16.57 -8.47 18.80
CA VAL A 237 16.60 -9.65 17.94
C VAL A 237 17.92 -9.74 17.21
N ASN A 238 18.29 -8.71 16.46
CA ASN A 238 19.49 -8.63 15.64
C ASN A 238 19.72 -9.92 14.84
N PHE A 239 18.76 -10.28 13.99
CA PHE A 239 18.87 -11.51 13.19
C PHE A 239 19.83 -11.33 12.03
N GLU A 240 20.46 -12.44 11.63
CA GLU A 240 21.37 -12.48 10.49
C GLU A 240 20.72 -13.18 9.29
N GLN A 241 21.20 -12.86 8.09
CA GLN A 241 20.75 -13.53 6.87
C GLN A 241 21.42 -14.89 6.73
N HIS A 242 20.66 -15.88 6.28
CA HIS A 242 21.21 -17.20 5.97
C HIS A 242 21.52 -17.32 4.48
N LYS A 243 22.62 -18.02 4.13
CA LYS A 243 23.00 -18.29 2.74
C LYS A 243 22.25 -19.47 2.10
N VAL A 244 21.39 -20.17 2.85
CA VAL A 244 20.82 -21.45 2.42
C VAL A 244 19.41 -21.22 1.92
N LEU A 245 19.19 -21.51 0.64
CA LEU A 245 17.95 -21.18 -0.07
C LEU A 245 16.70 -21.80 0.57
N TRP A 246 16.73 -23.08 0.93
CA TRP A 246 15.54 -23.74 1.49
C TRP A 246 15.15 -23.15 2.86
N LYS A 247 16.12 -22.73 3.68
CA LYS A 247 15.84 -22.05 4.96
C LYS A 247 15.15 -20.71 4.71
N ASN A 248 15.63 -19.96 3.70
CA ASN A 248 15.02 -18.70 3.29
C ASN A 248 13.60 -18.89 2.74
N ILE A 249 13.34 -19.96 1.98
CA ILE A 249 11.98 -20.30 1.55
C ILE A 249 11.08 -20.55 2.76
N ILE A 250 11.53 -21.33 3.75
CA ILE A 250 10.75 -21.58 4.97
C ILE A 250 10.52 -20.28 5.75
N ARG A 251 11.55 -19.44 5.93
CA ARG A 251 11.41 -18.12 6.58
C ARG A 251 10.37 -17.26 5.87
N PHE A 252 10.35 -17.27 4.54
CA PHE A 252 9.36 -16.51 3.79
C PHE A 252 7.94 -17.07 3.95
N VAL A 253 7.75 -18.38 3.73
CA VAL A 253 6.43 -19.03 3.81
C VAL A 253 5.84 -18.91 5.23
N LEU A 254 6.62 -19.19 6.26
CA LEU A 254 6.17 -19.03 7.65
C LEU A 254 5.89 -17.57 8.00
N GLY A 255 6.70 -16.64 7.50
CA GLY A 255 6.50 -15.21 7.73
C GLY A 255 5.20 -14.71 7.11
N VAL A 256 4.92 -15.09 5.85
CA VAL A 256 3.64 -14.80 5.19
C VAL A 256 2.48 -15.43 5.96
N ALA A 257 2.60 -16.70 6.37
CA ALA A 257 1.55 -17.38 7.12
C ALA A 257 1.24 -16.67 8.45
N ILE A 258 2.27 -16.29 9.23
CA ILE A 258 2.10 -15.57 10.49
C ILE A 258 1.46 -14.20 10.26
N VAL A 259 1.94 -13.43 9.29
CA VAL A 259 1.38 -12.12 8.95
C VAL A 259 -0.09 -12.24 8.55
N MET A 260 -0.44 -13.24 7.73
CA MET A 260 -1.83 -13.47 7.31
C MET A 260 -2.72 -13.95 8.47
N VAL A 261 -2.24 -14.85 9.33
CA VAL A 261 -2.97 -15.29 10.52
C VAL A 261 -3.24 -14.12 11.45
N VAL A 262 -2.26 -13.25 11.70
CA VAL A 262 -2.46 -12.04 12.50
C VAL A 262 -3.46 -11.09 11.83
N ARG A 263 -3.32 -10.84 10.52
CA ARG A 263 -4.22 -9.94 9.78
C ARG A 263 -5.67 -10.41 9.79
N ILE A 264 -5.90 -11.69 9.52
CA ILE A 264 -7.25 -12.29 9.47
C ILE A 264 -7.80 -12.46 10.88
N GLY A 265 -6.99 -12.97 11.80
CA GLY A 265 -7.37 -13.19 13.20
C GLY A 265 -7.76 -11.91 13.91
N LEU A 266 -6.97 -10.83 13.77
CA LEU A 266 -7.33 -9.54 14.34
C LEU A 266 -8.54 -8.92 13.65
N LYS A 267 -8.73 -9.09 12.32
CA LYS A 267 -9.97 -8.64 11.65
C LYS A 267 -11.18 -9.35 12.25
N ALA A 268 -11.12 -10.67 12.45
CA ALA A 268 -12.19 -11.45 13.05
C ALA A 268 -12.47 -11.03 14.50
N ILE A 269 -11.43 -10.84 15.32
CA ILE A 269 -11.57 -10.41 16.71
C ILE A 269 -12.19 -9.02 16.80
N PHE A 270 -11.68 -8.05 16.04
CA PHE A 270 -12.21 -6.69 16.04
C PHE A 270 -13.62 -6.61 15.46
N GLY A 271 -13.94 -7.45 14.47
CA GLY A 271 -15.29 -7.61 13.91
C GLY A 271 -16.34 -8.10 14.91
N LEU A 272 -15.94 -8.76 16.01
CA LEU A 272 -16.87 -9.13 17.09
C LEU A 272 -17.39 -7.91 17.86
N PHE A 273 -16.66 -6.79 17.82
CA PHE A 273 -17.01 -5.56 18.52
C PHE A 273 -17.68 -4.56 17.60
N ILE A 274 -17.16 -4.39 16.37
CA ILE A 274 -17.66 -3.43 15.39
C ILE A 274 -17.51 -4.00 13.99
N ASP A 275 -18.60 -3.99 13.24
CA ASP A 275 -18.60 -4.30 11.82
C ASP A 275 -18.68 -3.00 11.00
N PRO A 276 -17.60 -2.61 10.29
CA PRO A 276 -17.61 -1.40 9.46
C PRO A 276 -18.65 -1.44 8.34
N GLU A 277 -19.02 -2.64 7.86
CA GLU A 277 -19.96 -2.81 6.74
C GLU A 277 -21.42 -2.51 7.14
N HIS A 278 -21.70 -2.42 8.45
CA HIS A 278 -23.05 -2.20 9.00
C HIS A 278 -23.13 -0.92 9.86
N LEU A 279 -22.28 0.08 9.59
CA LEU A 279 -22.31 1.36 10.31
C LEU A 279 -23.54 2.19 9.91
N GLU A 280 -24.35 2.58 10.89
CA GLU A 280 -25.54 3.41 10.67
C GLU A 280 -25.21 4.92 10.71
N GLU A 281 -26.14 5.72 10.18
CA GLU A 281 -26.08 7.17 10.24
C GLU A 281 -25.97 7.68 11.70
N GLY A 282 -25.09 8.65 11.95
CA GLY A 282 -24.83 9.18 13.30
C GLY A 282 -23.86 8.39 14.19
N GLN A 283 -23.42 7.19 13.79
CA GLN A 283 -22.50 6.35 14.59
C GLN A 283 -21.01 6.75 14.48
N LEU A 284 -20.69 8.06 14.52
CA LEU A 284 -19.32 8.60 14.34
C LEU A 284 -18.28 8.00 15.31
N PHE A 285 -18.69 7.72 16.54
CA PHE A 285 -17.82 7.08 17.54
C PHE A 285 -17.44 5.66 17.12
N LEU A 286 -18.40 4.86 16.63
CA LEU A 286 -18.16 3.49 16.18
C LEU A 286 -17.28 3.47 14.92
N ALA A 287 -17.51 4.38 13.97
CA ALA A 287 -16.62 4.55 12.81
C ALA A 287 -15.18 4.90 13.23
N SER A 288 -15.02 5.82 14.18
CA SER A 288 -13.69 6.18 14.71
C SER A 288 -13.00 5.01 15.41
N LEU A 289 -13.77 4.19 16.14
CA LEU A 289 -13.26 3.01 16.82
C LEU A 289 -12.91 1.87 15.82
N ALA A 290 -13.69 1.67 14.77
CA ALA A 290 -13.38 0.76 13.67
C ALA A 290 -12.07 1.15 12.97
N LEU A 291 -11.89 2.43 12.65
CA LEU A 291 -10.66 2.97 12.09
C LEU A 291 -9.44 2.73 13.00
N LEU A 292 -9.61 2.89 14.32
CA LEU A 292 -8.56 2.59 15.29
C LEU A 292 -8.21 1.09 15.29
N PHE A 293 -9.21 0.21 15.24
CA PHE A 293 -9.00 -1.23 15.16
C PHE A 293 -8.24 -1.63 13.90
N ASP A 294 -8.56 -1.08 12.73
CA ASP A 294 -7.78 -1.34 11.52
C ASP A 294 -6.36 -0.80 11.60
N THR A 295 -6.18 0.40 12.17
CA THR A 295 -4.84 0.95 12.43
C THR A 295 -4.01 0.01 13.31
N LEU A 296 -4.59 -0.47 14.42
CA LEU A 296 -3.94 -1.39 15.35
C LEU A 296 -3.68 -2.75 14.73
N ARG A 297 -4.59 -3.25 13.88
CA ARG A 297 -4.45 -4.50 13.15
C ARG A 297 -3.22 -4.46 12.26
N TYR A 298 -3.09 -3.44 11.42
CA TYR A 298 -1.95 -3.30 10.52
C TYR A 298 -0.65 -2.97 11.24
N PHE A 299 -0.70 -2.14 12.30
CA PHE A 299 0.45 -1.93 13.18
C PHE A 299 0.97 -3.25 13.74
N THR A 300 0.08 -4.05 14.34
CA THR A 300 0.43 -5.31 15.00
C THR A 300 0.94 -6.33 14.01
N MET A 301 0.30 -6.44 12.85
CA MET A 301 0.72 -7.29 11.75
C MET A 301 2.17 -7.00 11.32
N VAL A 302 2.49 -5.73 11.05
CA VAL A 302 3.84 -5.34 10.61
C VAL A 302 4.86 -5.44 11.76
N PHE A 303 4.50 -5.03 12.97
CA PHE A 303 5.36 -5.15 14.14
C PHE A 303 5.73 -6.61 14.41
N ILE A 304 4.77 -7.53 14.31
CA ILE A 304 5.03 -8.96 14.44
C ILE A 304 5.95 -9.44 13.31
N GLY A 305 5.63 -9.12 12.05
CA GLY A 305 6.42 -9.59 10.91
C GLY A 305 7.87 -9.09 10.90
N ILE A 306 8.10 -7.83 11.27
CA ILE A 306 9.42 -7.19 11.24
C ILE A 306 10.18 -7.38 12.56
N GLY A 307 9.49 -7.21 13.69
CA GLY A 307 10.12 -7.17 15.02
C GLY A 307 10.16 -8.51 15.72
N LEU A 308 9.02 -9.22 15.82
CA LEU A 308 8.91 -10.42 16.66
C LEU A 308 9.24 -11.71 15.92
N TYR A 309 8.73 -11.88 14.70
CA TYR A 309 8.90 -13.09 13.91
C TYR A 309 10.37 -13.47 13.71
N PRO A 310 11.31 -12.54 13.43
CA PRO A 310 12.71 -12.92 13.28
C PRO A 310 13.37 -13.48 14.54
N LYS A 311 12.76 -13.35 15.74
CA LYS A 311 13.24 -14.05 16.94
C LYS A 311 13.23 -15.56 16.75
N VAL A 312 12.23 -16.07 16.03
CA VAL A 312 12.05 -17.50 15.81
C VAL A 312 13.28 -18.07 15.09
N PHE A 313 13.92 -17.31 14.19
CA PHE A 313 15.08 -17.76 13.41
C PHE A 313 16.21 -18.33 14.28
N LYS A 314 16.46 -17.71 15.44
CA LYS A 314 17.47 -18.18 16.39
C LYS A 314 17.14 -19.52 17.04
N TYR A 315 15.86 -19.83 17.23
CA TYR A 315 15.41 -21.04 17.91
C TYR A 315 15.32 -22.26 16.99
N ILE A 316 14.98 -22.05 15.72
CA ILE A 316 14.75 -23.16 14.76
C ILE A 316 15.91 -23.36 13.78
N ASN A 317 17.09 -22.78 14.07
CA ASN A 317 18.27 -22.81 13.21
C ASN A 317 17.94 -22.48 11.73
N LEU A 318 16.96 -21.59 11.54
CA LEU A 318 16.63 -21.03 10.22
C LEU A 318 17.46 -19.79 10.01
#